data_AF-A0A0U9HPN8-F1
#
_entry.id   AF-A0A0U9HPN8-F1
#
_cell.length_a   1.000
_cell.length_b   1.000
_cell.length_c   1.000
_cell.angle_alpha   90.00
_cell.angle_beta   90.00
_cell.angle_gamma   90.00
#
_symmetry.space_group_name_H-M   'P 1'
#
loop_
_entity.id
_entity.type
_entity.pdbx_description
1 polymer ?
#
loop_
_entity_poly.entity_id
_entity_poly.type
_entity_poly.pdbx_seq_one_letter_code
_entity_poly.pdbx_strand_id
1 'polypeptide(L)'
;MQVSFKVAIALILVFSLILAGCVTPPPKPPEMTELQIREIQTRQYEGANFNEAMKAVVASLQDQEFIVTNANENLGLVTAYKDIEETDEWTRFWVGAQGSYQTIRRIEVNATVRQEGKIIKIRINLVAKGMTNTGGVIWTRPIYDLEAYQKIFSKIDKSLFIEKEKI
;
A
#
# COMPACT_ATOMS: atom_id res chain seq x y z
N MET A 1 51.89 -12.00 -26.25
CA MET A 1 51.59 -12.33 -24.85
C MET A 1 50.57 -13.47 -24.85
N GLN A 2 51.02 -14.73 -24.88
CA GLN A 2 50.11 -15.89 -24.91
C GLN A 2 49.74 -16.24 -23.48
N VAL A 3 48.52 -15.94 -23.08
CA VAL A 3 47.98 -16.40 -21.81
C VAL A 3 47.80 -17.91 -21.93
N SER A 4 48.58 -18.69 -21.18
CA SER A 4 48.55 -20.14 -21.20
C SER A 4 47.12 -20.64 -20.96
N PHE A 5 46.67 -21.62 -21.74
CA PHE A 5 45.31 -22.20 -21.69
C PHE A 5 44.86 -22.58 -20.26
N LYS A 6 45.80 -23.01 -19.41
CA LYS A 6 45.58 -23.33 -17.99
C LYS A 6 45.19 -22.10 -17.13
N VAL A 7 45.74 -20.92 -17.44
CA VAL A 7 45.45 -19.64 -16.75
C VAL A 7 44.06 -19.13 -17.17
N ALA A 8 43.68 -19.32 -18.44
CA ALA A 8 42.33 -18.99 -18.91
C ALA A 8 41.25 -19.85 -18.23
N ILE A 9 41.50 -21.16 -18.07
CA ILE A 9 40.57 -22.06 -17.35
C ILE A 9 40.46 -21.68 -15.87
N ALA A 10 41.58 -21.35 -15.21
CA ALA A 10 41.56 -20.93 -13.81
C ALA A 10 40.79 -19.63 -13.60
N LEU A 11 40.92 -18.65 -14.51
CA LEU A 11 40.17 -17.39 -14.47
C LEU A 11 38.66 -17.59 -14.66
N ILE A 12 38.25 -18.48 -15.57
CA ILE A 12 36.84 -18.79 -15.80
C ILE A 12 36.21 -19.50 -14.59
N LEU A 13 36.96 -20.38 -13.92
CA LEU A 13 36.49 -21.12 -12.76
C LEU A 13 36.36 -20.21 -11.52
N VAL A 14 37.27 -19.25 -11.36
CA VAL A 14 37.17 -18.20 -10.33
C VAL A 14 36.00 -17.26 -10.62
N PHE A 15 35.79 -16.88 -11.89
CA PHE A 15 34.67 -16.02 -12.29
C PHE A 15 33.29 -16.68 -12.08
N SER A 16 33.19 -17.99 -12.35
CA SER A 16 32.01 -18.81 -12.06
C SER A 16 31.64 -18.86 -10.57
N LEU A 17 32.62 -18.75 -9.68
CA LEU A 17 32.41 -18.78 -8.23
C LEU A 17 31.86 -17.45 -7.70
N ILE A 18 32.16 -16.35 -8.38
CA ILE A 18 31.69 -14.99 -8.03
C ILE A 18 30.22 -14.79 -8.44
N LEU A 19 29.74 -15.51 -9.46
CA LEU A 19 28.35 -15.45 -9.93
C LEU A 19 27.34 -16.25 -9.08
N ALA A 20 27.81 -17.04 -8.10
CA ALA A 20 26.95 -17.86 -7.24
C ALA A 20 26.29 -17.09 -6.07
N GLY A 21 26.47 -15.77 -5.98
CA GLY A 21 25.99 -14.97 -4.86
C GLY A 21 24.98 -13.90 -5.25
N CYS A 22 23.68 -14.19 -5.06
CA CYS A 22 22.76 -13.35 -4.27
C CYS A 22 21.39 -14.06 -4.20
N VAL A 23 21.27 -15.08 -3.33
CA VAL A 23 19.94 -15.52 -2.90
C VAL A 23 19.43 -14.42 -1.96
N THR A 24 18.47 -13.64 -2.44
CA THR A 24 17.73 -12.71 -1.58
C THR A 24 16.97 -13.53 -0.54
N PRO A 25 17.17 -13.29 0.76
CA PRO A 25 16.40 -13.98 1.79
C PRO A 25 14.91 -13.66 1.60
N PRO A 26 14.00 -14.61 1.91
CA PRO A 26 12.57 -14.34 1.88
C PRO A 26 12.27 -13.11 2.75
N PRO A 27 11.29 -12.27 2.37
CA PRO A 27 10.97 -11.05 3.09
C PRO A 27 10.72 -11.39 4.56
N LYS A 28 11.43 -10.68 5.46
CA LYS A 28 11.27 -10.81 6.91
C LYS A 28 9.78 -10.75 7.26
N PRO A 29 9.27 -11.63 8.13
CA PRO A 29 7.91 -11.49 8.64
C PRO A 29 7.75 -10.11 9.27
N PRO A 30 6.54 -9.52 9.20
CA PRO A 30 6.30 -8.17 9.71
C PRO A 30 6.78 -8.06 11.15
N GLU A 31 7.47 -6.97 11.48
CA GLU A 31 8.04 -6.73 12.83
C GLU A 31 6.96 -6.53 13.92
N MET A 32 5.69 -6.51 13.52
CA MET A 32 4.52 -6.31 14.38
C MET A 32 3.67 -7.57 14.48
N THR A 33 3.07 -7.78 15.65
CA THR A 33 2.09 -8.85 15.86
C THR A 33 0.78 -8.57 15.12
N GLU A 34 0.03 -9.61 14.76
CA GLU A 34 -1.28 -9.46 14.09
C GLU A 34 -2.27 -8.60 14.89
N LEU A 35 -2.19 -8.63 16.21
CA LEU A 35 -3.02 -7.82 17.10
C LEU A 35 -2.66 -6.34 17.02
N GLN A 36 -1.37 -6.00 17.07
CA GLN A 36 -0.90 -4.62 16.93
C GLN A 36 -1.30 -4.02 15.58
N ILE A 37 -1.25 -4.82 14.50
CA ILE A 37 -1.71 -4.38 13.17
C ILE A 37 -3.21 -4.05 13.19
N ARG A 38 -4.03 -4.84 13.89
CA ARG A 38 -5.48 -4.55 13.99
C ARG A 38 -5.77 -3.29 14.80
N GLU A 39 -4.95 -3.00 15.80
CA GLU A 39 -5.08 -1.81 16.64
C GLU A 39 -4.82 -0.52 15.85
N ILE A 40 -3.79 -0.50 14.99
CA ILE A 40 -3.53 0.67 14.13
C ILE A 40 -4.58 0.82 13.02
N GLN A 41 -5.12 -0.29 12.53
CA GLN A 41 -6.11 -0.30 11.44
C GLN A 41 -7.52 0.07 11.87
N THR A 42 -7.81 0.10 13.18
CA THR A 42 -9.19 0.19 13.67
C THR A 42 -9.36 1.34 14.65
N ARG A 43 -10.43 2.12 14.47
CA ARG A 43 -10.89 3.12 15.44
C ARG A 43 -12.36 2.93 15.75
N GLN A 44 -12.73 3.31 16.98
CA GLN A 44 -14.10 3.24 17.47
C GLN A 44 -14.58 4.66 17.76
N TYR A 45 -15.84 4.90 17.45
CA TYR A 45 -16.49 6.21 17.55
C TYR A 45 -17.81 6.07 18.28
N GLU A 46 -18.02 6.93 19.27
CA GLU A 46 -19.28 6.98 20.01
C GLU A 46 -20.19 8.09 19.48
N GLY A 47 -21.50 7.80 19.44
CA GLY A 47 -22.54 8.79 19.13
C GLY A 47 -22.53 9.30 17.69
N ALA A 48 -21.94 8.54 16.75
CA ALA A 48 -22.09 8.78 15.32
C ALA A 48 -23.07 7.74 14.74
N ASN A 49 -23.86 8.15 13.74
CA ASN A 49 -24.71 7.22 13.00
C ASN A 49 -23.92 6.55 11.87
N PHE A 50 -24.37 5.37 11.43
CA PHE A 50 -23.73 4.63 10.34
C PHE A 50 -23.56 5.47 9.07
N ASN A 51 -24.61 6.20 8.67
CA ASN A 51 -24.58 7.05 7.47
C ASN A 51 -23.60 8.22 7.61
N GLU A 52 -23.50 8.83 8.79
CA GLU A 52 -22.54 9.90 9.07
C GLU A 52 -21.11 9.37 9.00
N ALA A 53 -20.86 8.18 9.56
CA ALA A 53 -19.56 7.53 9.49
C ALA A 53 -19.15 7.14 8.06
N MET A 54 -20.09 6.61 7.26
CA MET A 54 -19.83 6.32 5.85
C MET A 54 -19.46 7.59 5.06
N LYS A 55 -20.23 8.66 5.23
CA LYS A 55 -19.93 9.96 4.61
C LYS A 55 -18.57 10.50 5.04
N ALA A 56 -18.27 10.44 6.34
CA ALA A 56 -17.00 10.91 6.88
C ALA A 56 -15.80 10.12 6.33
N VAL A 57 -15.94 8.80 6.17
CA VAL A 57 -14.91 7.98 5.52
C VAL A 57 -14.71 8.42 4.07
N VAL A 58 -15.78 8.53 3.29
CA VAL A 58 -15.69 8.96 1.88
C VAL A 58 -15.05 10.34 1.76
N ALA A 59 -15.51 11.32 2.55
CA ALA A 59 -14.98 12.67 2.56
C ALA A 59 -13.50 12.68 2.95
N SER A 60 -13.10 11.94 4.00
CA SER A 60 -11.71 11.85 4.44
C SER A 60 -10.77 11.26 3.37
N LEU A 61 -11.24 10.29 2.59
CA LEU A 61 -10.48 9.68 1.50
C LEU A 61 -10.32 10.67 0.34
N GLN A 62 -11.38 11.39 -0.02
CA GLN A 62 -11.34 12.44 -1.05
C GLN A 62 -10.41 13.59 -0.65
N ASP A 63 -10.43 14.00 0.62
CA ASP A 63 -9.51 14.98 1.24
C ASP A 63 -8.04 14.57 1.16
N GLN A 64 -7.77 13.27 1.01
CA GLN A 64 -6.43 12.69 0.85
C GLN A 64 -6.11 12.37 -0.61
N GLU A 65 -6.91 12.88 -1.54
CA GLU A 65 -6.81 12.71 -3.00
C GLU A 65 -6.99 11.26 -3.45
N PHE A 66 -7.68 10.44 -2.66
CA PHE A 66 -8.07 9.11 -3.11
C PHE A 66 -9.31 9.20 -4.01
N ILE A 67 -9.29 8.40 -5.07
CA ILE A 67 -10.42 8.19 -5.97
C ILE A 67 -11.24 7.03 -5.42
N VAL A 68 -12.48 7.31 -5.03
CA VAL A 68 -13.42 6.28 -4.54
C VAL A 68 -13.89 5.44 -5.73
N THR A 69 -13.79 4.12 -5.60
CA THR A 69 -14.12 3.15 -6.66
C THR A 69 -15.39 2.37 -6.38
N ASN A 70 -15.61 2.00 -5.12
CA ASN A 70 -16.81 1.32 -4.68
C ASN A 70 -17.21 1.87 -3.32
N ALA A 71 -18.51 2.12 -3.15
CA ALA A 71 -19.12 2.39 -1.86
C ALA A 71 -20.38 1.53 -1.77
N ASN A 72 -20.37 0.58 -0.86
CA ASN A 72 -21.50 -0.30 -0.58
C ASN A 72 -22.01 -0.03 0.83
N GLU A 73 -23.12 0.71 0.91
CA GLU A 73 -23.75 1.08 2.16
C GLU A 73 -24.24 -0.13 2.96
N ASN A 74 -24.80 -1.15 2.29
CA ASN A 74 -25.31 -2.35 2.98
C ASN A 74 -24.20 -3.14 3.69
N LEU A 75 -22.99 -3.17 3.10
CA LEU A 75 -21.83 -3.85 3.68
C LEU A 75 -20.95 -2.92 4.54
N GLY A 76 -21.24 -1.61 4.53
CA GLY A 76 -20.36 -0.59 5.09
C GLY A 76 -18.98 -0.56 4.47
N LEU A 77 -18.84 -0.94 3.20
CA LEU A 77 -17.56 -1.05 2.51
C LEU A 77 -17.30 0.18 1.64
N VAL A 78 -16.12 0.77 1.76
CA VAL A 78 -15.63 1.80 0.84
C VAL A 78 -14.25 1.38 0.35
N THR A 79 -14.08 1.31 -0.97
CA THR A 79 -12.78 1.06 -1.60
C THR A 79 -12.36 2.29 -2.40
N ALA A 80 -11.09 2.66 -2.30
CA ALA A 80 -10.54 3.80 -2.98
C ALA A 80 -9.07 3.55 -3.36
N TYR A 81 -8.54 4.28 -4.33
CA TYR A 81 -7.12 4.23 -4.64
C TYR A 81 -6.55 5.60 -4.93
N LYS A 82 -5.24 5.75 -4.74
CA LYS A 82 -4.46 6.89 -5.19
C LYS A 82 -3.25 6.40 -5.97
N ASP A 83 -3.06 6.97 -7.15
CA ASP A 83 -1.89 6.70 -7.98
C ASP A 83 -0.83 7.77 -7.74
N ILE A 84 0.40 7.32 -7.49
CA ILE A 84 1.57 8.17 -7.36
C ILE A 84 2.51 7.79 -8.50
N GLU A 85 2.84 8.73 -9.36
CA GLU A 85 3.82 8.51 -10.41
C GLU A 85 5.20 8.28 -9.76
N GLU A 86 5.73 7.08 -9.95
CA GLU A 86 7.00 6.64 -9.39
C GLU A 86 7.67 5.73 -10.42
N THR A 87 8.43 6.37 -11.32
CA THR A 87 9.13 5.68 -12.39
C THR A 87 10.45 5.12 -11.89
N ASP A 88 10.61 3.80 -11.98
CA ASP A 88 11.89 3.14 -11.70
C ASP A 88 12.85 3.35 -12.88
N GLU A 89 13.64 4.43 -12.79
CA GLU A 89 14.59 4.80 -13.83
C GLU A 89 15.72 3.79 -14.01
N TRP A 90 16.12 3.09 -12.94
CA TRP A 90 17.15 2.06 -13.00
C TRP A 90 16.67 0.87 -13.80
N THR A 91 15.47 0.36 -13.49
CA THR A 91 14.88 -0.73 -14.27
C THR A 91 14.60 -0.30 -15.70
N ARG A 92 14.09 0.94 -15.92
CA ARG A 92 13.90 1.49 -17.27
C ARG A 92 15.21 1.53 -18.08
N PHE A 93 16.33 1.90 -17.44
CA PHE A 93 17.64 1.94 -18.09
C PHE A 93 18.10 0.56 -18.57
N TRP A 94 17.92 -0.48 -17.75
CA TRP A 94 18.37 -1.84 -18.09
C TRP A 94 17.46 -2.56 -19.08
N VAL A 95 16.14 -2.40 -18.98
CA VAL A 95 15.17 -3.09 -19.83
C VAL A 95 14.90 -2.31 -21.14
N GLY A 96 15.36 -1.05 -21.21
CA GLY A 96 15.17 -0.17 -22.35
C GLY A 96 13.74 0.36 -22.49
N ALA A 97 13.51 1.25 -23.47
CA ALA A 97 12.23 1.95 -23.64
C ALA A 97 11.02 1.04 -23.95
N GLN A 98 11.27 -0.19 -24.44
CA GLN A 98 10.23 -1.19 -24.71
C GLN A 98 10.02 -2.17 -23.54
N GLY A 99 10.76 -2.00 -22.45
CA GLY A 99 10.68 -2.83 -21.25
C GLY A 99 9.46 -2.56 -20.37
N SER A 100 9.11 -3.54 -19.54
CA SER A 100 8.12 -3.37 -18.46
C SER A 100 8.84 -2.93 -17.19
N TYR A 101 8.58 -1.71 -16.74
CA TYR A 101 9.13 -1.12 -15.51
C TYR A 101 8.02 -0.45 -14.70
N GLN A 102 8.27 -0.26 -13.41
CA GLN A 102 7.33 0.46 -12.54
C GLN A 102 7.21 1.91 -12.99
N THR A 103 5.99 2.38 -13.17
CA THR A 103 5.69 3.78 -13.48
C THR A 103 4.79 4.42 -12.45
N ILE A 104 3.95 3.62 -11.80
CA ILE A 104 2.95 4.09 -10.85
C ILE A 104 3.02 3.22 -9.60
N ARG A 105 3.03 3.86 -8.44
CA ARG A 105 2.74 3.22 -7.17
C ARG A 105 1.30 3.55 -6.78
N ARG A 106 0.42 2.54 -6.85
CA ARG A 106 -0.98 2.63 -6.45
C ARG A 106 -1.11 2.31 -4.97
N ILE A 107 -1.68 3.22 -4.19
CA ILE A 107 -2.10 2.96 -2.81
C ILE A 107 -3.60 2.68 -2.86
N GLU A 108 -4.00 1.48 -2.50
CA GLU A 108 -5.39 1.04 -2.41
C GLU A 108 -5.84 0.99 -0.95
N VAL A 109 -7.04 1.50 -0.70
CA VAL A 109 -7.65 1.61 0.63
C VAL A 109 -8.95 0.83 0.63
N ASN A 110 -9.11 -0.03 1.62
CA ASN A 110 -10.35 -0.72 1.92
C ASN A 110 -10.80 -0.34 3.33
N ALA A 111 -11.84 0.49 3.41
CA ALA A 111 -12.45 0.90 4.66
C ALA A 111 -13.75 0.13 4.89
N THR A 112 -13.97 -0.32 6.12
CA THR A 112 -15.20 -0.99 6.55
C THR A 112 -15.76 -0.30 7.79
N VAL A 113 -17.01 0.12 7.71
CA VAL A 113 -17.78 0.72 8.80
C VAL A 113 -18.75 -0.34 9.33
N ARG A 114 -18.77 -0.53 10.65
CA ARG A 114 -19.72 -1.42 11.32
C ARG A 114 -20.37 -0.70 12.49
N GLN A 115 -21.66 -0.93 12.68
CA GLN A 115 -22.40 -0.43 13.83
C GLN A 115 -22.61 -1.56 14.84
N GLU A 116 -22.10 -1.38 16.05
CA GLU A 116 -22.26 -2.27 17.19
C GLU A 116 -22.99 -1.48 18.29
N GLY A 117 -24.33 -1.49 18.24
CA GLY A 117 -25.16 -0.68 19.13
C GLY A 117 -24.99 0.82 18.90
N LYS A 118 -24.43 1.52 19.89
CA LYS A 118 -24.13 2.97 19.83
C LYS A 118 -22.70 3.28 19.37
N ILE A 119 -21.88 2.25 19.17
CA ILE A 119 -20.48 2.37 18.78
C ILE A 119 -20.37 2.08 17.28
N ILE A 120 -19.70 2.98 16.56
CA ILE A 120 -19.28 2.75 15.20
C ILE A 120 -17.82 2.33 15.20
N LYS A 121 -17.53 1.21 14.54
CA LYS A 121 -16.18 0.68 14.35
C LYS A 121 -15.78 0.87 12.90
N ILE A 122 -14.74 1.65 12.68
CA ILE A 122 -14.16 1.89 11.36
C ILE A 122 -12.83 1.16 11.29
N ARG A 123 -12.70 0.27 10.31
CA ARG A 123 -11.46 -0.44 10.02
C ARG A 123 -10.96 -0.05 8.64
N ILE A 124 -9.68 0.28 8.53
CA ILE A 124 -9.03 0.65 7.28
C ILE A 124 -7.88 -0.32 7.01
N ASN A 125 -7.76 -0.75 5.77
CA ASN A 125 -6.63 -1.53 5.29
C ASN A 125 -6.01 -0.82 4.09
N LEU A 126 -4.68 -0.71 4.10
CA LEU A 126 -3.90 -0.03 3.07
C LEU A 126 -2.98 -1.02 2.38
N VAL A 127 -2.97 -1.01 1.05
CA VAL A 127 -2.14 -1.89 0.21
C VAL A 127 -1.48 -1.07 -0.88
N ALA A 128 -0.14 -1.12 -0.95
CA ALA A 128 0.62 -0.57 -2.05
C ALA A 128 0.79 -1.60 -3.17
N LYS A 129 0.63 -1.17 -4.41
CA LYS A 129 0.86 -1.95 -5.63
C LYS A 129 1.81 -1.19 -6.55
N GLY A 130 2.87 -1.83 -7.02
CA GLY A 130 3.70 -1.32 -8.10
C GLY A 130 3.06 -1.68 -9.43
N MET A 131 2.72 -0.70 -10.25
CA MET A 131 2.07 -0.87 -11.54
C MET A 131 3.07 -0.59 -12.66
N THR A 132 3.01 -1.39 -13.73
CA THR A 132 3.82 -1.21 -14.95
C THR A 132 3.23 -0.14 -15.86
N ASN A 133 4.03 0.33 -16.81
CA ASN A 133 3.60 1.12 -17.97
C ASN A 133 2.47 0.47 -18.80
N THR A 134 2.30 -0.85 -18.73
CA THR A 134 1.24 -1.61 -19.42
C THR A 134 0.04 -1.93 -18.53
N GLY A 135 0.01 -1.47 -17.28
CA GLY A 135 -1.07 -1.71 -16.33
C GLY A 135 -1.00 -3.04 -15.57
N GLY A 136 0.10 -3.79 -15.70
CA GLY A 136 0.36 -4.99 -14.91
C GLY A 136 0.78 -4.67 -13.47
N VAL A 137 0.55 -5.62 -12.55
CA VAL A 137 1.01 -5.50 -11.15
C VAL A 137 2.36 -6.20 -11.01
N ILE A 138 3.38 -5.47 -10.57
CA ILE A 138 4.74 -5.97 -10.34
C ILE A 138 4.85 -6.58 -8.93
N TRP A 139 4.34 -5.86 -7.94
CA TRP A 139 4.38 -6.27 -6.55
C TRP A 139 3.18 -5.71 -5.80
N THR A 140 2.86 -6.32 -4.67
CA THR A 140 1.79 -5.89 -3.77
C THR A 140 2.28 -6.05 -2.34
N ARG A 141 2.15 -5.00 -1.52
CA ARG A 141 2.57 -5.02 -0.11
C ARG A 141 1.56 -4.27 0.77
N PRO A 142 1.18 -4.83 1.93
CA PRO A 142 0.38 -4.09 2.90
C PRO A 142 1.19 -2.93 3.47
N ILE A 143 0.51 -1.83 3.80
CA ILE A 143 1.11 -0.67 4.47
C ILE A 143 0.71 -0.75 5.95
N TYR A 144 1.71 -0.82 6.82
CA TYR A 144 1.56 -0.80 8.29
C TYR A 144 2.14 0.48 8.91
N ASP A 145 2.30 1.54 8.12
CA ASP A 145 2.84 2.81 8.57
C ASP A 145 1.84 3.57 9.46
N LEU A 146 2.23 3.83 10.71
CA LEU A 146 1.37 4.47 11.71
C LEU A 146 0.95 5.89 11.28
N GLU A 147 1.85 6.65 10.66
CA GLU A 147 1.58 8.02 10.24
C GLU A 147 0.50 8.08 9.16
N ALA A 148 0.57 7.19 8.16
CA ALA A 148 -0.46 7.05 7.14
C ALA A 148 -1.85 6.79 7.73
N TYR A 149 -1.98 5.87 8.69
CA TYR A 149 -3.26 5.61 9.37
C TYR A 149 -3.72 6.81 10.20
N GLN A 150 -2.83 7.43 10.97
CA GLN A 150 -3.14 8.60 11.79
C GLN A 150 -3.68 9.76 10.94
N LYS A 151 -3.09 9.99 9.76
CA LYS A 151 -3.53 11.07 8.86
C LYS A 151 -4.95 10.85 8.36
N ILE A 152 -5.30 9.62 7.97
CA ILE A 152 -6.66 9.27 7.52
C ILE A 152 -7.65 9.39 8.68
N PHE A 153 -7.34 8.80 9.85
CA PHE A 153 -8.24 8.88 11.00
C PHE A 153 -8.44 10.31 11.49
N SER A 154 -7.40 11.14 11.53
CA SER A 154 -7.52 12.55 11.90
C SER A 154 -8.48 13.33 10.98
N LYS A 155 -8.61 12.91 9.72
CA LYS A 155 -9.56 13.50 8.76
C LYS A 155 -10.97 12.99 8.99
N ILE A 156 -11.14 11.70 9.28
CA ILE A 156 -12.42 11.11 9.67
C ILE A 156 -12.95 11.79 10.95
N ASP A 157 -12.10 11.96 11.96
CA ASP A 157 -12.46 12.60 13.23
C ASP A 157 -13.00 14.01 13.01
N LYS A 158 -12.31 14.80 12.17
CA LYS A 158 -12.74 16.15 11.79
C LYS A 158 -14.06 16.13 11.04
N SER A 159 -14.23 15.23 10.07
CA SER A 159 -15.48 15.14 9.29
C SER A 159 -16.66 14.72 10.15
N LEU A 160 -16.48 13.73 11.05
CA LEU A 160 -17.50 13.32 12.01
C LEU A 160 -17.86 14.44 12.99
N PHE A 161 -16.88 15.25 13.41
CA PHE A 161 -17.13 16.41 14.26
C PHE A 161 -17.98 17.47 13.56
N ILE A 162 -17.65 17.82 12.31
CA ILE A 162 -18.41 18.79 11.51
C ILE A 162 -19.85 18.32 11.30
N GLU A 163 -20.04 17.04 10.95
CA GLU A 163 -21.37 16.46 10.71
C GLU A 163 -22.25 16.50 11.98
N LYS A 164 -21.65 16.30 13.16
CA LYS A 164 -22.33 16.40 14.47
C LYS A 164 -22.78 17.83 14.78
N GLU A 165 -21.96 18.82 14.44
CA GLU A 165 -22.25 20.25 14.67
C GLU A 165 -23.21 20.83 13.61
N LYS A 166 -23.56 20.08 12.55
CA LYS A 166 -24.46 20.49 11.44
C LYS A 166 -24.10 21.85 10.82
N ILE A 167 -22.81 22.09 10.62
CA ILE A 167 -22.33 23.23 9.82
C ILE A 167 -22.19 22.80 8.36
#